data_AF-A0A4S2FSV9-F1
#
_entry.id   AF-A0A4S2FSV9-F1
#
_cell.length_a   1.000
_cell.length_b   1.000
_cell.length_c   1.000
_cell.angle_alpha   90.00
_cell.angle_beta   90.00
_cell.angle_gamma   90.00
#
_symmetry.space_group_name_H-M   'P 1'
#
loop_
_entity.id
_entity.type
_entity.pdbx_description
1 polymer ?
#
loop_
_entity_poly.entity_id
_entity_poly.type
_entity_poly.pdbx_seq_one_letter_code
_entity_poly.pdbx_strand_id
1 'polypeptide(L)'
;MKKFVFTLLLFLGCQISLAQNSAALFDEFRREKNAEYVSASPFLMFIGKMFYSYNDEGKEIASKIRSAKILDLDECSPDVKQRFSRQFEALSNNGYETLMQMNEDGERIHIQMRMKKEVIRELLIAIIEDDECSLIQVNGKIRKQDIAQLINDQTTNKKKHGRH
;
A
#
# COMPACT_ATOMS: atom_id res chain seq x y z
N MET A 1 -12.33 -12.39 47.35
CA MET A 1 -12.47 -12.46 45.88
C MET A 1 -12.54 -11.10 45.16
N LYS A 2 -12.36 -9.94 45.84
CA LYS A 2 -12.36 -8.61 45.18
C LYS A 2 -11.00 -8.17 44.61
N LYS A 3 -9.90 -8.78 45.06
CA LYS A 3 -8.53 -8.42 44.64
C LYS A 3 -8.16 -9.00 43.27
N PHE A 4 -8.66 -10.19 42.94
CA PHE A 4 -8.42 -10.86 41.66
C PHE A 4 -9.18 -10.22 40.48
N VAL A 5 -10.34 -9.60 40.75
CA VAL A 5 -11.12 -8.88 39.73
C VAL A 5 -10.36 -7.64 39.24
N PHE A 6 -9.63 -6.96 40.13
CA PHE A 6 -8.82 -5.79 39.77
C PHE A 6 -7.57 -6.16 38.97
N THR A 7 -6.93 -7.29 39.27
CA THR A 7 -5.74 -7.76 38.53
C THR A 7 -6.09 -8.24 37.11
N LEU A 8 -7.27 -8.86 36.93
CA LEU A 8 -7.75 -9.29 35.61
C LEU A 8 -8.11 -8.10 34.70
N LEU A 9 -8.62 -7.01 35.27
CA LEU A 9 -8.96 -5.79 34.54
C LEU A 9 -7.71 -5.03 34.04
N LEU A 10 -6.59 -5.14 34.76
CA LEU A 10 -5.30 -4.52 34.39
C LEU A 10 -4.58 -5.28 33.26
N PHE A 11 -4.77 -6.59 33.14
CA PHE A 11 -4.20 -7.39 32.05
C PHE A 11 -4.94 -7.22 30.70
N LEU A 12 -6.19 -6.75 30.73
CA LEU A 12 -6.97 -6.42 29.53
C LEU A 12 -6.64 -5.03 28.93
N GLY A 13 -5.86 -4.21 29.64
CA GLY A 13 -5.56 -2.82 29.25
C GLY A 13 -4.35 -2.63 28.31
N CYS A 14 -3.56 -3.66 28.02
CA CYS A 14 -2.29 -3.50 27.30
C CYS A 14 -2.17 -4.40 26.06
N GLN A 15 -3.25 -4.50 25.29
CA GLN A 15 -3.21 -4.94 23.90
C GLN A 15 -3.95 -3.93 23.03
N ILE A 16 -3.74 -2.62 23.26
CA ILE A 16 -3.79 -1.68 22.14
C ILE A 16 -2.51 -1.97 21.35
N SER A 17 -2.51 -3.08 20.63
CA SER A 17 -1.70 -3.16 19.43
C SER A 17 -2.15 -1.96 18.63
N LEU A 18 -1.37 -0.89 18.68
CA LEU A 18 -1.38 0.16 17.68
C LEU A 18 -1.07 -0.60 16.40
N ALA A 19 -2.09 -1.21 15.82
CA ALA A 19 -2.03 -1.75 14.50
C ALA A 19 -1.76 -0.50 13.67
N GLN A 20 -0.48 -0.23 13.42
CA GLN A 20 -0.06 0.71 12.41
C GLN A 20 -0.70 0.16 11.15
N ASN A 21 -1.83 0.76 10.84
CA ASN A 21 -2.61 0.48 9.67
C ASN A 21 -2.19 1.54 8.67
N SER A 22 -2.22 1.20 7.39
CA SER A 22 -1.91 2.13 6.31
C SER A 22 -2.60 3.51 6.47
N ALA A 23 -3.81 3.54 7.01
CA ALA A 23 -4.55 4.77 7.29
C ALA A 23 -3.78 5.71 8.24
N ALA A 24 -3.17 5.19 9.29
CA ALA A 24 -2.36 5.98 10.22
C ALA A 24 -1.08 6.49 9.55
N LEU A 25 -0.44 5.65 8.73
CA LEU A 25 0.73 6.03 7.94
C LEU A 25 0.38 7.19 6.99
N PHE A 26 -0.67 7.03 6.18
CA PHE A 26 -1.15 8.09 5.29
C PHE A 26 -1.55 9.36 6.05
N ASP A 27 -2.23 9.23 7.18
CA ASP A 27 -2.66 10.38 7.98
C ASP A 27 -1.49 11.15 8.61
N GLU A 28 -0.43 10.46 9.01
CA GLU A 28 0.80 11.09 9.48
C GLU A 28 1.49 11.84 8.34
N PHE A 29 1.87 11.12 7.29
CA PHE A 29 2.76 11.68 6.26
C PHE A 29 2.06 12.68 5.32
N ARG A 30 0.74 12.60 5.12
CA ARG A 30 0.02 13.65 4.36
C ARG A 30 0.00 15.01 5.06
N ARG A 31 0.31 15.06 6.36
CA ARG A 31 0.37 16.30 7.14
C ARG A 31 1.78 16.87 7.20
N GLU A 32 2.77 16.17 6.66
CA GLU A 32 4.12 16.68 6.54
C GLU A 32 4.16 17.86 5.59
N LYS A 33 5.08 18.79 5.88
CA LYS A 33 5.28 19.95 5.02
C LYS A 33 5.87 19.47 3.69
N ASN A 34 5.31 19.95 2.58
CA ASN A 34 5.67 19.59 1.21
C ASN A 34 5.30 18.15 0.80
N ALA A 35 4.44 17.47 1.56
CA ALA A 35 3.86 16.22 1.09
C ALA A 35 2.73 16.51 0.10
N GLU A 36 2.71 15.81 -1.04
CA GLU A 36 1.61 15.86 -1.99
C GLU A 36 0.72 14.63 -1.82
N TYR A 37 -0.60 14.86 -1.81
CA TYR A 37 -1.57 13.80 -1.57
C TYR A 37 -2.73 13.88 -2.54
N VAL A 38 -2.94 12.78 -3.28
CA VAL A 38 -4.05 12.62 -4.21
C VAL A 38 -4.85 11.39 -3.85
N SER A 39 -6.18 11.50 -3.91
CA SER A 39 -7.08 10.38 -3.62
C SER A 39 -8.13 10.23 -4.70
N ALA A 40 -8.08 9.13 -5.44
CA ALA A 40 -9.15 8.69 -6.32
C ALA A 40 -10.19 7.88 -5.52
N SER A 41 -11.20 8.58 -5.01
CA SER A 41 -12.34 7.96 -4.33
C SER A 41 -13.28 7.27 -5.34
N PRO A 42 -14.17 6.35 -4.91
CA PRO A 42 -15.15 5.72 -5.81
C PRO A 42 -16.00 6.74 -6.60
N PHE A 43 -16.30 7.88 -5.97
CA PHE A 43 -17.04 8.96 -6.59
C PHE A 43 -16.26 9.63 -7.73
N LEU A 44 -14.99 9.94 -7.52
CA LEU A 44 -14.12 10.51 -8.56
C LEU A 44 -13.87 9.51 -9.70
N MET A 45 -13.69 8.23 -9.38
CA MET A 45 -13.57 7.18 -10.40
C MET A 45 -14.86 7.02 -11.21
N PHE A 46 -16.03 7.13 -10.57
CA PHE A 46 -17.32 7.12 -11.25
C PHE A 46 -17.43 8.30 -12.23
N ILE A 47 -17.07 9.50 -11.79
CA ILE A 47 -17.03 10.69 -12.66
C ILE A 47 -16.05 10.46 -13.81
N GLY A 48 -14.83 10.00 -13.55
CA GLY A 48 -13.82 9.72 -14.58
C GLY A 48 -14.30 8.74 -15.64
N LYS A 49 -15.04 7.68 -15.26
CA LYS A 49 -15.63 6.72 -16.21
C LYS A 49 -16.68 7.32 -17.15
N MET A 50 -17.34 8.41 -16.76
CA MET A 50 -18.27 9.12 -17.65
C MET A 50 -17.54 9.90 -18.74
N PHE A 51 -16.25 10.21 -18.54
CA PHE A 51 -15.44 11.03 -19.44
C PHE A 51 -14.32 10.27 -20.16
N TYR A 52 -13.96 9.06 -19.70
CA TYR A 52 -12.90 8.23 -20.30
C TYR A 52 -13.43 6.88 -20.80
N SER A 53 -13.17 6.58 -22.07
CA SER A 53 -13.44 5.27 -22.67
C SER A 53 -12.29 4.31 -22.37
N TYR A 54 -12.52 3.31 -21.52
CA TYR A 54 -11.54 2.28 -21.17
C TYR A 54 -11.62 1.10 -22.15
N ASN A 55 -10.46 0.58 -22.57
CA ASN A 55 -10.34 -0.68 -23.32
C ASN A 55 -10.78 -1.88 -22.43
N ASP A 56 -11.28 -2.96 -23.05
CA ASP A 56 -11.98 -4.05 -22.32
C ASP A 56 -11.12 -4.78 -21.27
N GLU A 57 -9.81 -4.94 -21.50
CA GLU A 57 -8.91 -5.64 -20.56
C GLU A 57 -8.66 -4.85 -19.26
N GLY A 58 -8.49 -3.53 -19.35
CA GLY A 58 -8.30 -2.66 -18.17
C GLY A 58 -9.56 -2.52 -17.31
N LYS A 59 -10.74 -2.76 -17.91
CA LYS A 59 -12.04 -2.62 -17.25
C LYS A 59 -12.27 -3.67 -16.17
N GLU A 60 -11.79 -4.89 -16.36
CA GLU A 60 -12.00 -5.97 -15.38
C GLU A 60 -11.26 -5.66 -14.07
N ILE A 61 -9.99 -5.28 -14.16
CA ILE A 61 -9.16 -4.94 -12.99
C ILE A 61 -9.66 -3.64 -12.35
N ALA A 62 -9.96 -2.61 -13.17
CA ALA A 62 -10.49 -1.34 -12.67
C ALA A 62 -11.85 -1.49 -11.97
N SER A 63 -12.65 -2.52 -12.30
CA SER A 63 -13.91 -2.81 -11.62
C SER A 63 -13.72 -3.37 -10.20
N LYS A 64 -12.56 -3.99 -9.93
CA LYS A 64 -12.21 -4.58 -8.62
C LYS A 64 -11.56 -3.56 -7.69
N ILE A 65 -11.10 -2.42 -8.20
CA ILE A 65 -10.55 -1.30 -7.44
C ILE A 65 -11.68 -0.43 -6.90
N ARG A 66 -11.68 -0.19 -5.59
CA ARG A 66 -12.63 0.68 -4.89
C ARG A 66 -12.09 2.10 -4.72
N SER A 67 -10.81 2.25 -4.43
CA SER A 67 -10.17 3.56 -4.27
C SER A 67 -8.67 3.43 -4.45
N ALA A 68 -8.03 4.49 -4.91
CA ALA A 68 -6.58 4.63 -4.87
C ALA A 68 -6.18 5.92 -4.14
N LYS A 69 -5.06 5.89 -3.43
CA LYS A 69 -4.41 7.06 -2.84
C LYS A 69 -2.95 7.05 -3.24
N ILE A 70 -2.42 8.23 -3.48
CA ILE A 70 -1.02 8.47 -3.77
C ILE A 70 -0.56 9.51 -2.76
N LEU A 71 0.56 9.23 -2.14
CA LEU A 71 1.30 10.14 -1.28
C LEU A 71 2.70 10.25 -1.87
N ASP A 72 3.10 11.46 -2.16
CA ASP A 72 4.41 11.82 -2.70
C ASP A 72 5.14 12.65 -1.63
N LEU A 73 6.37 12.25 -1.34
CA LEU A 73 7.23 12.81 -0.30
C LEU A 73 8.55 13.32 -0.89
N ASP A 74 8.66 13.52 -2.21
CA ASP A 74 9.90 13.88 -2.88
C ASP A 74 10.43 15.23 -2.37
N GLU A 75 9.54 16.21 -2.18
CA GLU A 75 9.84 17.53 -1.65
C GLU A 75 9.96 17.59 -0.10
N CYS A 76 9.82 16.44 0.57
CA CYS A 76 9.99 16.33 2.02
C CYS A 76 11.46 16.18 2.42
N SER A 77 11.77 16.53 3.67
CA SER A 77 13.13 16.39 4.20
C SER A 77 13.61 14.91 4.26
N PRO A 78 14.92 14.66 4.21
CA PRO A 78 15.47 13.30 4.34
C PRO A 78 15.03 12.58 5.62
N ASP A 79 14.86 13.30 6.75
CA ASP A 79 14.37 12.73 8.00
C ASP A 79 12.94 12.19 7.88
N VAL A 80 12.08 12.87 7.12
CA VAL A 80 10.71 12.42 6.83
C VAL A 80 10.73 11.15 5.98
N LYS A 81 11.54 11.13 4.91
CA LYS A 81 11.70 9.95 4.04
C LYS A 81 12.24 8.74 4.80
N GLN A 82 13.23 8.94 5.66
CA GLN A 82 13.78 7.87 6.50
C GLN A 82 12.75 7.36 7.51
N ARG A 83 11.98 8.26 8.14
CA ARG A 83 10.90 7.87 9.06
C ARG A 83 9.81 7.09 8.34
N PHE A 84 9.45 7.52 7.13
CA PHE A 84 8.49 6.84 6.27
C PHE A 84 8.94 5.41 5.97
N SER A 85 10.17 5.23 5.46
CA SER A 85 10.71 3.90 5.12
C SER A 85 10.63 2.94 6.31
N ARG A 86 11.02 3.39 7.51
CA ARG A 86 10.98 2.56 8.72
C ARG A 86 9.56 2.17 9.12
N GLN A 87 8.61 3.12 9.08
CA GLN A 87 7.22 2.85 9.44
C GLN A 87 6.53 1.95 8.40
N PHE A 88 6.84 2.11 7.12
CA PHE A 88 6.32 1.28 6.05
C PHE A 88 6.79 -0.18 6.17
N GLU A 89 8.08 -0.40 6.41
CA GLU A 89 8.64 -1.74 6.61
C GLU A 89 8.02 -2.45 7.83
N ALA A 90 7.72 -1.70 8.90
CA ALA A 90 7.06 -2.21 10.10
C ALA A 90 5.61 -2.67 9.89
N LEU A 91 4.93 -2.24 8.81
CA LEU A 91 3.56 -2.68 8.50
C LEU A 91 3.45 -4.18 8.25
N SER A 92 4.52 -4.82 7.76
CA SER A 92 4.58 -6.28 7.55
C SER A 92 4.32 -7.09 8.84
N ASN A 93 4.56 -6.49 10.00
CA ASN A 93 4.27 -7.12 11.30
C ASN A 93 2.81 -6.93 11.76
N ASN A 94 2.00 -6.14 11.03
CA ASN A 94 0.67 -5.68 11.43
C ASN A 94 -0.45 -6.13 10.48
N GLY A 95 -0.36 -7.37 9.99
CA GLY A 95 -1.39 -7.97 9.13
C GLY A 95 -1.27 -7.61 7.65
N TYR A 96 -0.13 -7.04 7.25
CA TYR A 96 0.30 -6.97 5.85
C TYR A 96 1.32 -8.07 5.58
N GLU A 97 1.29 -8.63 4.38
CA GLU A 97 2.23 -9.62 3.90
C GLU A 97 3.02 -9.03 2.72
N THR A 98 4.34 -9.21 2.71
CA THR A 98 5.16 -8.80 1.56
C THR A 98 4.87 -9.68 0.36
N LEU A 99 4.45 -9.06 -0.74
CA LEU A 99 4.23 -9.73 -2.02
C LEU A 99 5.51 -9.74 -2.87
N MET A 100 6.21 -8.61 -2.91
CA MET A 100 7.42 -8.42 -3.71
C MET A 100 8.29 -7.34 -3.07
N GLN A 101 9.60 -7.52 -3.17
CA GLN A 101 10.58 -6.48 -2.90
C GLN A 101 11.63 -6.55 -4.01
N MET A 102 11.88 -5.41 -4.67
CA MET A 102 12.89 -5.25 -5.70
C MET A 102 13.84 -4.15 -5.26
N ASN A 103 15.13 -4.33 -5.56
CA ASN A 103 16.16 -3.34 -5.34
C ASN A 103 17.06 -3.35 -6.59
N GLU A 104 16.93 -2.31 -7.42
CA GLU A 104 17.75 -2.09 -8.62
C GLU A 104 18.30 -0.64 -8.52
N ASP A 105 19.62 -0.46 -8.62
CA ASP A 105 20.29 0.85 -8.69
C ASP A 105 19.94 1.90 -7.60
N GLY A 106 19.52 1.46 -6.40
CA GLY A 106 19.14 2.35 -5.29
C GLY A 106 17.63 2.56 -5.18
N GLU A 107 16.87 2.20 -6.21
CA GLU A 107 15.40 2.17 -6.21
C GLU A 107 14.90 0.91 -5.50
N ARG A 108 14.19 1.11 -4.38
CA ARG A 108 13.53 0.04 -3.64
C ARG A 108 12.03 0.09 -3.88
N ILE A 109 11.53 -0.86 -4.66
CA ILE A 109 10.09 -1.09 -4.81
C ILE A 109 9.65 -2.16 -3.83
N HIS A 110 8.78 -1.82 -2.89
CA HIS A 110 8.22 -2.75 -1.90
C HIS A 110 6.70 -2.80 -1.99
N ILE A 111 6.19 -3.98 -2.34
CA ILE A 111 4.75 -4.24 -2.46
C ILE A 111 4.31 -5.10 -1.28
N GLN A 112 3.36 -4.59 -0.50
CA GLN A 112 2.71 -5.28 0.61
C GLN A 112 1.21 -5.42 0.36
N MET A 113 0.62 -6.52 0.83
CA MET A 113 -0.81 -6.80 0.67
C MET A 113 -1.47 -7.12 2.01
N ARG A 114 -2.72 -6.70 2.19
CA ARG A 114 -3.56 -7.15 3.30
C ARG A 114 -4.70 -8.00 2.78
N MET A 115 -4.81 -9.20 3.33
CA MET A 115 -5.79 -10.18 2.90
C MET A 115 -6.91 -10.37 3.91
N LYS A 116 -8.07 -10.77 3.40
CA LYS A 116 -9.18 -11.31 4.18
C LYS A 116 -9.70 -12.55 3.48
N LYS A 117 -9.38 -13.73 4.01
CA LYS A 117 -9.51 -15.02 3.31
C LYS A 117 -8.67 -14.97 2.01
N GLU A 118 -9.19 -15.47 0.89
CA GLU A 118 -8.52 -15.46 -0.41
C GLU A 118 -8.66 -14.15 -1.21
N VAL A 119 -9.06 -13.06 -0.57
CA VAL A 119 -9.28 -11.76 -1.21
C VAL A 119 -8.33 -10.72 -0.65
N ILE A 120 -7.53 -10.14 -1.52
CA ILE A 120 -6.70 -8.97 -1.25
C ILE A 120 -7.63 -7.77 -1.13
N ARG A 121 -7.58 -7.13 0.04
CA ARG A 121 -8.41 -5.96 0.36
C ARG A 121 -7.68 -4.66 0.14
N GLU A 122 -6.37 -4.73 0.24
CA GLU A 122 -5.50 -3.57 0.16
C GLU A 122 -4.14 -4.00 -0.37
N LEU A 123 -3.61 -3.19 -1.28
CA LEU A 123 -2.24 -3.22 -1.76
C LEU A 123 -1.59 -1.91 -1.38
N LEU A 124 -0.36 -1.99 -0.91
CA LEU A 124 0.52 -0.86 -0.69
C LEU A 124 1.76 -1.05 -1.55
N ILE A 125 2.13 -0.02 -2.30
CA ILE A 125 3.33 0.01 -3.12
C ILE A 125 4.14 1.21 -2.66
N ALA A 126 5.30 0.96 -2.08
CA ALA A 126 6.27 2.00 -1.75
C ALA A 126 7.40 1.97 -2.77
N ILE A 127 7.76 3.14 -3.28
CA ILE A 127 8.95 3.37 -4.09
C ILE A 127 9.85 4.26 -3.23
N ILE A 128 11.07 3.79 -2.96
CA ILE A 128 11.99 4.47 -2.04
C ILE A 128 13.38 4.51 -2.67
N GLU A 129 13.80 5.74 -2.98
CA GLU A 129 15.13 6.15 -3.42
C GLU A 129 15.71 7.17 -2.43
N ASP A 130 16.93 7.64 -2.68
CA ASP A 130 17.58 8.63 -1.81
C ASP A 130 16.87 9.99 -1.86
N ASP A 131 16.37 10.37 -3.03
CA ASP A 131 15.66 11.63 -3.30
C ASP A 131 14.19 11.45 -3.68
N GLU A 132 13.75 10.28 -4.13
CA GLU A 132 12.33 10.01 -4.44
C GLU A 132 11.69 9.07 -3.41
N CYS A 133 10.49 9.41 -2.94
CA CYS A 133 9.76 8.58 -2.00
C CYS A 133 8.24 8.72 -2.17
N SER A 134 7.59 7.64 -2.61
CA SER A 134 6.15 7.63 -2.82
C SER A 134 5.48 6.39 -2.23
N LEU A 135 4.20 6.56 -1.87
CA LEU A 135 3.32 5.50 -1.39
C LEU A 135 2.01 5.50 -2.16
N ILE A 136 1.70 4.37 -2.77
CA ILE A 136 0.43 4.11 -3.42
C ILE A 136 -0.37 3.10 -2.59
N GLN A 137 -1.60 3.46 -2.21
CA GLN A 137 -2.57 2.55 -1.60
C GLN A 137 -3.70 2.26 -2.59
N VAL A 138 -3.96 0.98 -2.83
CA VAL A 138 -5.11 0.53 -3.63
C VAL A 138 -6.00 -0.34 -2.76
N ASN A 139 -7.24 0.11 -2.52
CA ASN A 139 -8.26 -0.68 -1.84
C ASN A 139 -9.16 -1.36 -2.87
N GLY A 140 -9.49 -2.63 -2.66
CA GLY A 140 -10.28 -3.39 -3.62
C GLY A 140 -10.77 -4.75 -3.13
N LYS A 141 -11.27 -5.54 -4.07
CA LYS A 141 -11.56 -6.96 -3.89
C LYS A 141 -10.84 -7.73 -4.99
N ILE A 142 -9.54 -7.91 -4.83
CA ILE A 142 -8.67 -8.53 -5.84
C ILE A 142 -8.43 -9.99 -5.42
N ARG A 143 -8.58 -10.94 -6.33
CA ARG A 143 -8.27 -12.35 -6.05
C ARG A 143 -6.79 -12.57 -6.28
N LYS A 144 -6.14 -13.43 -5.48
CA LYS A 144 -4.70 -13.74 -5.63
C LYS A 144 -4.31 -14.15 -7.06
N GLN A 145 -5.17 -14.94 -7.71
CA GLN A 145 -4.98 -15.38 -9.11
C GLN A 145 -4.85 -14.21 -10.10
N ASP A 146 -5.51 -13.08 -9.84
CA ASP A 146 -5.48 -11.90 -10.70
C ASP A 146 -4.12 -11.17 -10.59
N ILE A 147 -3.39 -11.33 -9.47
CA ILE A 147 -2.04 -10.77 -9.26
C ILE A 147 -0.95 -11.66 -9.87
N ALA A 148 -1.09 -12.98 -9.79
CA ALA A 148 -0.12 -13.90 -10.38
C ALA A 148 0.04 -13.70 -11.90
N GLN A 149 -1.04 -13.29 -12.58
CA GLN A 149 -1.01 -12.89 -13.99
C GLN A 149 -0.17 -11.62 -14.18
N LEU A 150 -0.40 -10.57 -13.39
CA LEU A 150 0.36 -9.31 -13.46
C LEU A 150 1.87 -9.50 -13.22
N ILE A 151 2.25 -10.34 -12.26
CA ILE A 151 3.68 -10.59 -11.94
C ILE A 151 4.37 -11.41 -13.06
N ASN A 152 3.67 -12.39 -13.65
CA ASN A 152 4.22 -13.23 -14.72
C ASN A 152 4.37 -12.47 -16.04
N ASP A 153 3.46 -11.54 -16.35
CA ASP A 153 3.49 -10.76 -17.60
C ASP A 153 4.66 -9.76 -17.63
N GLN A 154 5.06 -9.22 -16.47
CA GLN A 154 6.21 -8.33 -16.34
C GLN A 154 7.55 -9.09 -16.36
N THR A 155 7.62 -10.28 -15.75
CA THR A 155 8.84 -11.11 -15.73
C THR A 155 9.12 -11.85 -17.06
N THR A 156 8.09 -12.17 -17.86
CA THR A 156 8.27 -12.76 -19.19
C THR A 156 8.60 -11.74 -20.27
N ASN A 157 8.19 -10.47 -20.16
CA ASN A 157 8.58 -9.42 -21.11
C ASN A 157 10.04 -8.95 -20.95
N LYS A 158 10.63 -8.94 -19.74
CA LYS A 158 12.09 -8.70 -19.55
C LYS A 158 12.96 -9.75 -20.28
N LYS A 159 12.47 -11.00 -20.51
CA LYS A 159 13.22 -12.03 -21.27
C LYS A 159 13.24 -11.85 -22.78
N LYS A 160 12.35 -11.04 -23.37
CA LYS A 160 12.31 -10.81 -24.83
C LYS A 160 13.17 -9.65 -25.31
N HIS A 161 13.50 -8.69 -24.43
CA HIS A 161 14.33 -7.53 -24.80
C HIS A 161 15.83 -7.69 -24.50
N GLY A 162 16.27 -8.81 -23.92
CA GLY A 162 17.69 -9.14 -23.69
C GLY A 162 18.37 -9.90 -24.84
N ARG A 163 17.77 -9.95 -26.02
CA ARG A 163 18.38 -10.51 -27.24
C ARG A 163 18.25 -9.52 -28.37
N HIS A 164 19.09 -8.51 -28.36
CA HIS A 164 19.58 -7.84 -29.56
C HIS A 164 21.03 -7.47 -29.37
#